data_AF-A0A2P4XWI8-F1
#
_entry.id   AF-A0A2P4XWI8-F1
#
_cell.length_a   1.000
_cell.length_b   1.000
_cell.length_c   1.000
_cell.angle_alpha   90.00
_cell.angle_beta   90.00
_cell.angle_gamma   90.00
#
_symmetry.space_group_name_H-M   'P 1'
#
loop_
_entity.id
_entity.type
_entity.pdbx_description
1 polymer ?
#
loop_
_entity_poly.entity_id
_entity_poly.type
_entity_poly.pdbx_seq_one_letter_code
_entity_poly.pdbx_strand_id
1 'polypeptide(L)'
;MEAVNASRPDVIGKLPQLQNMVKRDPVGYRTEFLMQLRHFESEYQLFLLQPTKESAHFGALVNFLSHVAKCYPVEMAAFPEQIMGLLRDNYL
;
A
#
# COMPACT_ATOMS: atom_id res chain seq x y z
N MET A 1 -17.61 6.06 20.34
CA MET A 1 -16.36 6.26 19.58
C MET A 1 -15.91 4.87 19.15
N GLU A 2 -16.55 4.35 18.12
CA GLU A 2 -16.36 2.95 17.68
C GLU A 2 -15.30 2.89 16.59
N ALA A 3 -14.45 1.86 16.71
CA ALA A 3 -13.27 1.63 15.92
C ALA A 3 -13.59 1.57 14.41
N VAL A 4 -12.81 2.32 13.64
CA VAL A 4 -12.72 2.24 12.17
C VAL A 4 -12.01 0.93 11.76
N ASN A 5 -12.57 -0.20 12.15
CA ASN A 5 -12.17 -1.50 11.64
C ASN A 5 -12.86 -1.74 10.30
N ALA A 6 -12.34 -1.09 9.26
CA ALA A 6 -12.73 -1.35 7.89
C ALA A 6 -11.68 -2.25 7.22
N SER A 7 -11.41 -3.42 7.80
CA SER A 7 -10.90 -4.54 7.01
C SER A 7 -12.02 -4.94 6.05
N ARG A 8 -12.12 -4.25 4.91
CA ARG A 8 -13.09 -4.54 3.84
C ARG A 8 -12.47 -5.59 2.91
N PRO A 9 -12.79 -6.89 3.06
CA PRO A 9 -12.24 -7.94 2.20
C PRO A 9 -12.49 -7.67 0.71
N ASP A 10 -13.56 -6.95 0.38
CA ASP A 10 -13.92 -6.57 -1.00
C ASP A 10 -12.91 -5.63 -1.68
N VAL A 11 -12.13 -4.87 -0.91
CA VAL A 11 -11.13 -3.93 -1.45
C VAL A 11 -9.82 -4.66 -1.74
N ILE A 12 -9.41 -5.57 -0.85
CA ILE A 12 -8.20 -6.40 -1.04
C ILE A 12 -8.33 -7.24 -2.31
N GLY A 13 -9.51 -7.84 -2.55
CA GLY A 13 -9.77 -8.64 -3.74
C GLY A 13 -9.69 -7.87 -5.07
N LYS A 14 -9.80 -6.54 -5.06
CA LYS A 14 -9.76 -5.70 -6.27
C LYS A 14 -8.34 -5.22 -6.63
N LEU A 15 -7.40 -5.27 -5.70
CA LEU A 15 -6.01 -4.82 -5.93
C LEU A 15 -5.30 -5.60 -7.05
N PRO A 16 -5.44 -6.93 -7.20
CA PRO A 16 -4.83 -7.65 -8.32
C PRO A 16 -5.38 -7.23 -9.69
N GLN A 17 -6.67 -6.93 -9.78
CA GLN A 17 -7.27 -6.41 -11.02
C GLN A 17 -6.72 -5.02 -11.34
N LEU A 18 -6.67 -4.13 -10.34
CA LEU A 18 -6.09 -2.80 -10.50
C LEU A 18 -4.61 -2.86 -10.92
N GLN A 19 -3.83 -3.80 -10.35
CA GLN A 19 -2.45 -4.02 -10.75
C GLN A 19 -2.32 -4.33 -12.24
N ASN A 20 -3.17 -5.21 -12.77
CA ASN A 20 -3.16 -5.58 -14.18
C ASN A 20 -3.55 -4.39 -15.07
N MET A 21 -4.52 -3.59 -14.64
CA MET A 21 -4.96 -2.38 -15.34
C MET A 21 -3.84 -1.32 -15.38
N VAL A 22 -3.24 -1.01 -14.24
CA VAL A 22 -2.10 -0.09 -14.11
C VAL A 22 -0.92 -0.51 -14.97
N LYS A 23 -0.58 -1.80 -14.99
CA LYS A 23 0.54 -2.31 -15.80
C LYS A 23 0.28 -2.18 -17.31
N ARG A 24 -1.00 -2.20 -17.74
CA ARG A 24 -1.40 -2.07 -19.14
C ARG A 24 -1.50 -0.61 -19.58
N ASP A 25 -2.02 0.27 -18.72
CA ASP A 25 -2.14 1.70 -18.97
C ASP A 25 -1.83 2.52 -17.70
N PRO A 26 -0.56 2.81 -17.42
CA PRO A 26 -0.19 3.60 -16.24
C PRO A 26 -0.78 5.01 -16.22
N VAL A 27 -1.02 5.62 -17.39
CA VAL A 27 -1.52 7.00 -17.44
C VAL A 27 -3.00 7.03 -17.10
N GLY A 28 -3.80 6.11 -17.67
CA GLY A 28 -5.23 6.02 -17.43
C GLY A 28 -5.62 5.68 -15.99
N TYR A 29 -4.78 4.92 -15.28
CA TYR A 29 -5.06 4.45 -13.91
C TYR A 29 -4.24 5.17 -12.83
N ARG A 30 -3.65 6.34 -13.15
CA ARG A 30 -2.83 7.11 -12.20
C ARG A 30 -3.63 7.54 -10.97
N THR A 31 -4.89 7.91 -11.13
CA THR A 31 -5.74 8.38 -10.02
C THR A 31 -5.99 7.28 -9.00
N GLU A 32 -6.35 6.08 -9.46
CA GLU A 32 -6.60 4.90 -8.64
C GLU A 32 -5.31 4.45 -7.95
N PHE A 33 -4.18 4.48 -8.65
CA PHE A 33 -2.87 4.25 -8.05
C PHE A 33 -2.60 5.24 -6.90
N LEU A 34 -2.77 6.55 -7.14
CA LEU A 34 -2.55 7.56 -6.10
C LEU A 34 -3.49 7.39 -4.91
N MET A 35 -4.72 6.91 -5.12
CA MET A 35 -5.62 6.56 -4.03
C MET A 35 -5.05 5.42 -3.18
N GLN A 36 -4.55 4.34 -3.79
CA GLN A 36 -3.93 3.23 -3.06
C GLN A 36 -2.63 3.64 -2.36
N LEU A 37 -1.84 4.53 -2.97
CA LEU A 37 -0.64 5.08 -2.33
C LEU A 37 -0.99 5.86 -1.06
N ARG A 38 -2.03 6.72 -1.08
CA ARG A 38 -2.50 7.42 0.13
C ARG A 38 -3.03 6.48 1.21
N HIS A 39 -3.68 5.39 0.81
CA HIS A 39 -4.12 4.35 1.75
C HIS A 39 -2.91 3.68 2.41
N PHE A 40 -1.89 3.35 1.62
CA PHE A 40 -0.62 2.83 2.15
C PHE A 40 0.03 3.80 3.11
N GLU A 41 0.15 5.09 2.78
CA GLU A 41 0.73 6.10 3.67
C GLU A 41 -0.01 6.19 5.00
N SER A 42 -1.35 6.11 4.97
CA SER A 42 -2.18 6.13 6.17
C SER A 42 -1.96 4.88 7.04
N GLU A 43 -1.98 3.69 6.43
CA GLU A 43 -1.71 2.42 7.12
C GLU A 43 -0.26 2.35 7.63
N TYR A 44 0.70 2.91 6.91
CA TYR A 44 2.10 3.01 7.31
C TYR A 44 2.25 3.82 8.60
N GLN A 45 1.60 4.99 8.70
CA GLN A 45 1.62 5.79 9.93
C GLN A 45 0.94 5.05 11.10
N LEU A 46 -0.15 4.33 10.83
CA LEU A 46 -0.81 3.50 11.85
C LEU A 46 0.10 2.35 12.33
N PHE A 47 0.84 1.73 11.41
CA PHE A 47 1.80 0.68 11.73
C PHE A 47 2.94 1.21 12.60
N LEU A 48 3.47 2.40 12.31
CA LEU A 48 4.50 3.03 13.15
C LEU A 48 4.01 3.30 14.59
N LEU A 49 2.73 3.63 14.76
CA LEU A 49 2.14 3.83 16.09
C LEU A 49 1.90 2.51 16.84
N GLN A 50 1.57 1.43 16.12
CA GLN A 50 1.30 0.12 16.71
C GLN A 50 1.83 -1.03 15.82
N PRO A 51 3.14 -1.33 15.88
CA PRO A 51 3.77 -2.28 14.96
C PRO A 51 3.31 -3.73 15.11
N THR A 52 2.74 -4.08 16.25
CA THR A 52 2.26 -5.44 16.55
C THR A 52 0.86 -5.71 16.00
N LYS A 53 0.18 -4.70 15.45
CA LYS A 53 -1.17 -4.86 14.90
C LYS A 53 -1.09 -5.44 13.51
N GLU A 54 -1.59 -6.67 13.35
CA GLU A 54 -1.73 -7.27 12.02
C GLU A 54 -2.74 -6.48 11.17
N SER A 55 -2.32 -6.11 9.96
CA SER A 55 -3.19 -5.52 8.93
C SER A 55 -3.02 -6.28 7.62
N ALA A 56 -4.00 -7.14 7.32
CA ALA A 56 -4.06 -7.85 6.03
C ALA A 56 -4.17 -6.88 4.85
N HIS A 57 -4.82 -5.73 5.07
CA HIS A 57 -4.94 -4.68 4.05
C HIS A 57 -3.60 -4.01 3.78
N PHE A 58 -2.82 -3.68 4.82
CA PHE A 58 -1.48 -3.11 4.66
C PHE A 58 -0.57 -4.04 3.85
N GLY A 59 -0.53 -5.33 4.19
CA GLY A 59 0.24 -6.32 3.42
C GLY A 59 -0.18 -6.39 1.95
N ALA A 60 -1.49 -6.33 1.67
CA ALA A 60 -2.00 -6.31 0.30
C ALA A 60 -1.60 -5.03 -0.47
N LEU A 61 -1.60 -3.87 0.20
CA LEU A 61 -1.15 -2.60 -0.37
C LEU A 61 0.36 -2.63 -0.67
N VAL A 62 1.18 -3.11 0.27
CA VAL A 62 2.63 -3.27 0.07
C VAL A 62 2.90 -4.16 -1.15
N ASN A 63 2.19 -5.28 -1.29
CA ASN A 63 2.34 -6.17 -2.43
C ASN A 63 1.93 -5.51 -3.75
N PHE A 64 0.77 -4.85 -3.78
CA PHE A 64 0.29 -4.10 -4.95
C PHE A 64 1.31 -3.03 -5.39
N LEU A 65 1.74 -2.18 -4.46
CA LEU A 65 2.66 -1.08 -4.71
C LEU A 65 4.02 -1.59 -5.21
N SER A 66 4.55 -2.65 -4.60
CA SER A 66 5.80 -3.28 -5.05
C SER A 66 5.73 -3.74 -6.51
N HIS A 67 4.58 -4.25 -6.94
CA HIS A 67 4.38 -4.70 -8.32
C HIS A 67 4.23 -3.58 -9.35
N VAL A 68 3.74 -2.40 -8.94
CA VAL A 68 3.52 -1.25 -9.84
C VAL A 68 4.55 -0.14 -9.67
N ALA A 69 5.52 -0.29 -8.77
CA ALA A 69 6.53 0.73 -8.47
C ALA A 69 7.27 1.24 -9.71
N LYS A 70 7.58 0.35 -10.65
CA LYS A 70 8.26 0.69 -11.91
C LYS A 70 7.42 1.56 -12.86
N CYS A 71 6.09 1.54 -12.71
CA CYS A 71 5.17 2.35 -13.52
C CYS A 71 5.14 3.82 -13.06
N TYR A 72 5.47 4.10 -11.79
CA TYR A 72 5.39 5.43 -11.18
C TYR A 72 6.65 5.73 -10.34
N PRO A 73 7.83 5.83 -10.96
CA PRO A 73 9.11 5.92 -10.23
C PRO A 73 9.25 7.19 -9.39
N VAL A 74 8.56 8.28 -9.76
CA VAL A 74 8.62 9.55 -9.04
C VAL A 74 7.82 9.45 -7.73
N GLU A 75 6.57 9.00 -7.82
CA GLU A 75 5.69 8.85 -6.65
C GLU A 75 6.16 7.75 -5.70
N MET A 76 6.85 6.73 -6.23
CA MET A 76 7.32 5.57 -5.49
C MET A 76 8.75 5.69 -4.96
N ALA A 77 9.39 6.85 -5.10
CA ALA A 77 10.79 7.03 -4.73
C ALA A 77 11.08 6.72 -3.25
N ALA A 78 10.17 7.10 -2.35
CA ALA A 78 10.32 6.90 -0.91
C ALA A 78 9.92 5.48 -0.44
N PHE A 79 9.16 4.74 -1.25
CA PHE A 79 8.56 3.47 -0.85
C PHE A 79 9.59 2.41 -0.42
N PRO A 80 10.68 2.14 -1.17
CA PRO A 80 11.65 1.13 -0.75
C PRO A 80 12.30 1.44 0.60
N GLU A 81 12.64 2.70 0.85
CA GLU A 81 13.25 3.13 2.10
C GLU A 81 12.28 3.01 3.28
N GLN A 82 11.01 3.35 3.08
CA GLN A 82 9.95 3.16 4.08
C GLN A 82 9.81 1.68 4.50
N ILE A 83 9.75 0.76 3.54
CA ILE A 83 9.64 -0.68 3.84
C ILE A 83 10.89 -1.19 4.55
N MET A 84 12.08 -0.77 4.11
CA MET A 84 13.34 -1.15 4.77
C MET A 84 13.43 -0.62 6.21
N GLY A 85 12.95 0.61 6.45
CA GLY A 85 12.86 1.20 7.78
C GLY A 85 11.96 0.38 8.71
N LEU A 86 10.76 -0.01 8.24
CA LEU A 86 9.87 -0.85 9.03
C LEU A 86 10.49 -2.18 9.46
N LEU A 87 11.17 -2.86 8.53
CA LEU A 87 11.82 -4.13 8.82
C LEU A 87 12.97 -3.95 9.82
N ARG A 88 13.77 -2.88 9.65
CA ARG A 88 14.88 -2.56 10.55
C ARG A 88 14.42 -2.25 11.96
N ASP A 89 13.38 -1.45 12.11
CA ASP A 89 13.02 -0.91 13.43
C ASP A 89 12.16 -1.88 14.26
N ASN A 90 11.54 -2.88 13.63
CA ASN A 90 10.59 -3.78 14.28
C ASN A 90 10.99 -5.26 14.30
N TYR A 91 11.90 -5.71 13.42
CA TYR A 91 12.18 -7.13 13.21
C TYR A 91 13.66 -7.50 13.05
N LEU A 92 14.57 -6.53 12.98
CA LEU A 92 16.02 -6.72 12.93
C LEU A 92 16.68 -6.16 14.20
#